data_AF-A0A7U9RGY9-F1
#
_entry.id   AF-A0A7U9RGY9-F1
#
_cell.length_a   1.000
_cell.length_b   1.000
_cell.length_c   1.000
_cell.angle_alpha   90.00
_cell.angle_beta   90.00
_cell.angle_gamma   90.00
#
_symmetry.space_group_name_H-M   'P 1'
#
loop_
_entity.id
_entity.type
_entity.pdbx_description
1 polymer ?
#
loop_
_entity_poly.entity_id
_entity_poly.type
_entity_poly.pdbx_seq_one_letter_code
_entity_poly.pdbx_strand_id
1 'polypeptide(L)' 'MKTEWLLCPICGNKTRLQIRQDTELKNFPLYCPKCKQETLIEAKKLRVIIIKEPDDYFAPADPERNVVPLH' A
#
# COMPACT_ATOMS: atom_id res chain seq x y z
N MET A 1 27.38 8.94 3.71
CA MET A 1 26.26 8.01 3.99
C MET A 1 25.11 8.39 3.07
N LYS A 2 24.46 7.42 2.40
CA LYS A 2 23.33 7.70 1.48
C LYS A 2 22.03 7.76 2.27
N THR A 3 21.28 8.82 2.06
CA THR A 3 19.98 9.08 2.69
C THR A 3 19.01 9.44 1.59
N GLU A 4 17.82 8.87 1.61
CA GLU A 4 16.76 9.19 0.66
C GLU A 4 15.48 9.62 1.38
N TRP A 5 14.75 10.50 0.72
CA TRP A 5 13.46 10.95 1.19
C TRP A 5 12.41 9.92 0.82
N LEU A 6 11.59 9.53 1.80
CA LEU A 6 10.42 8.70 1.54
C LEU A 6 9.42 9.50 0.71
N LEU A 7 9.00 8.96 -0.43
CA LEU A 7 7.91 9.49 -1.22
C LEU A 7 6.62 8.77 -0.83
N CYS A 8 5.50 9.49 -0.80
CA CYS A 8 4.21 8.88 -0.54
C CYS A 8 3.88 7.90 -1.68
N PRO A 9 3.56 6.64 -1.40
CA PRO A 9 3.23 5.67 -2.45
C PRO A 9 1.95 5.99 -3.21
N ILE A 10 1.08 6.83 -2.63
CA ILE A 10 -0.23 7.17 -3.21
C ILE A 10 -0.12 8.36 -4.16
N CYS A 11 0.60 9.42 -3.76
CA CYS A 11 0.66 10.67 -4.54
C CYS A 11 2.06 11.02 -5.05
N GLY A 12 3.08 10.21 -4.77
CA GLY A 12 4.48 10.48 -5.12
C GLY A 12 5.10 11.67 -4.39
N ASN A 13 4.34 12.30 -3.50
CA ASN A 13 4.74 13.55 -2.88
C ASN A 13 5.76 13.30 -1.77
N LYS A 14 6.73 14.20 -1.64
CA LYS A 14 7.79 14.09 -0.64
C LYS A 14 7.20 14.07 0.77
N THR A 15 7.52 13.03 1.54
CA THR A 15 7.15 12.97 2.96
C THR A 15 8.20 13.65 3.83
N ARG A 16 7.89 13.84 5.11
CA ARG A 16 8.83 14.41 6.08
C ARG A 16 9.81 13.38 6.65
N LEU A 17 9.74 12.12 6.21
CA LEU A 17 10.62 11.04 6.63
C LEU A 17 11.83 10.93 5.69
N GLN A 18 13.02 10.79 6.28
CA GLN A 18 14.24 10.39 5.60
C GLN A 18 14.68 9.04 6.12
N ILE A 19 15.07 8.15 5.23
CA ILE A 19 15.62 6.84 5.56
C ILE A 19 17.07 6.75 5.13
N ARG A 20 17.89 6.12 5.96
CA ARG A 20 19.27 5.78 5.63
C ARG A 20 19.35 4.34 5.13
N GLN A 21 20.48 4.00 4.55
CA GLN A 21 20.74 2.63 4.08
C GLN A 21 20.71 1.59 5.21
N ASP A 22 21.04 1.99 6.44
CA ASP A 22 20.99 1.18 7.66
C ASP A 22 19.64 1.23 8.39
N THR A 23 18.68 2.05 7.92
CA THR A 23 17.34 2.13 8.52
C THR A 23 16.48 0.95 8.09
N GLU A 24 15.82 0.30 9.06
CA GLU A 24 14.79 -0.72 8.85
C GLU A 24 13.48 -0.27 9.54
N LEU A 25 12.39 -0.17 8.77
CA LEU A 25 11.04 0.12 9.22
C LEU A 25 10.17 -1.11 8.91
N LYS A 26 9.38 -1.57 9.88
CA LYS A 26 8.44 -2.69 9.74
C LYS A 26 7.08 -2.26 10.24
N ASN A 27 6.02 -2.61 9.50
CA ASN A 27 4.65 -2.21 9.80
C ASN A 27 4.54 -0.73 10.19
N PHE A 28 5.27 0.13 9.48
CA PHE A 28 5.37 1.54 9.85
C PHE A 28 4.21 2.32 9.21
N PRO A 29 3.35 2.95 10.02
CA PRO A 29 2.28 3.79 9.51
C PRO A 29 2.84 5.09 8.90
N LEU A 30 2.73 5.24 7.58
CA LEU A 30 3.09 6.47 6.87
C LEU A 30 1.86 7.32 6.61
N TYR A 31 1.66 8.35 7.42
CA TYR A 31 0.61 9.34 7.19
C TYR A 31 0.98 10.32 6.08
N CYS A 32 0.06 10.53 5.13
CA CYS A 32 0.20 11.55 4.11
C CYS A 32 -0.83 12.67 4.28
N PRO A 33 -0.44 13.92 4.59
CA PRO A 33 -1.38 15.03 4.74
C PRO A 33 -2.10 15.41 3.44
N LYS A 34 -1.53 15.09 2.27
CA LYS A 34 -2.19 15.31 0.97
C LYS A 34 -3.30 14.29 0.71
N CYS A 35 -3.02 13.01 0.97
CA CYS A 35 -4.02 11.95 0.77
C CYS A 35 -4.98 11.82 1.95
N LYS A 36 -4.65 12.42 3.11
CA LYS A 36 -5.39 12.34 4.38
C LYS A 36 -5.65 10.89 4.82
N GLN A 37 -4.75 9.99 4.45
CA GLN A 37 -4.80 8.59 4.80
C GLN A 37 -3.42 8.11 5.24
N GLU A 38 -3.43 7.04 6.01
CA GLU A 38 -2.25 6.35 6.47
C GLU A 38 -2.04 5.09 5.61
N THR A 39 -0.79 4.72 5.39
CA THR A 39 -0.44 3.53 4.64
C THR A 39 0.66 2.80 5.39
N LEU A 40 0.47 1.51 5.66
CA LEU A 40 1.50 0.69 6.25
C LEU A 40 2.60 0.45 5.23
N ILE A 41 3.85 0.72 5.62
CA ILE A 41 5.02 0.49 4.80
C ILE A 41 6.07 -0.32 5.55
N GLU A 42 6.89 -1.04 4.78
CA GLU A 42 8.19 -1.53 5.22
C GLU A 42 9.28 -0.80 4.45
N ALA A 43 10.34 -0.39 5.14
CA ALA A 43 11.51 0.19 4.50
C ALA A 43 12.75 -0.57 4.90
N LYS A 44 13.56 -1.03 3.94
CA LYS A 44 14.82 -1.74 4.20
C LYS A 44 15.84 -1.43 3.11
N LYS A 45 17.04 -0.99 3.49
CA LYS A 45 18.13 -0.66 2.55
C LYS A 45 17.68 0.31 1.44
N LEU A 46 16.97 1.38 1.81
CA LEU A 46 16.38 2.39 0.90
C LEU A 46 15.26 1.87 -0.02
N ARG A 47 14.83 0.61 0.11
CA ARG A 47 13.64 0.09 -0.58
C ARG A 47 12.42 0.26 0.29
N VAL A 48 11.31 0.68 -0.31
CA VAL A 48 10.04 0.91 0.38
C VAL A 48 9.00 -0.01 -0.25
N ILE A 49 8.30 -0.77 0.59
CA ILE A 49 7.26 -1.72 0.21
C ILE A 49 5.99 -1.28 0.92
N ILE A 50 4.87 -1.31 0.20
CA ILE A 50 3.56 -1.01 0.76
C ILE A 50 2.98 -2.33 1.28
N ILE A 51 2.65 -2.38 2.57
CA ILE A 51 1.92 -3.49 3.17
C ILE A 51 0.45 -3.20 2.90
N LYS A 52 -0.05 -3.66 1.76
CA LYS A 52 -1.51 -3.76 1.58
C LYS A 52 -1.93 -5.11 2.18
N GLU A 53 -2.92 -5.08 3.06
CA GLU A 53 -3.69 -6.30 3.30
C GLU A 53 -4.28 -6.76 1.95
N PRO A 54 -4.34 -8.07 1.67
CA PRO A 54 -4.98 -8.59 0.48
C PRO A 54 -6.50 -8.39 0.59
N ASP A 55 -6.97 -7.17 0.36
CA ASP A 55 -8.37 -6.85 0.08
C ASP A 55 -8.72 -7.25 -1.37
N ASP A 56 -8.46 -8.52 -1.69
CA ASP A 56 -8.96 -9.18 -2.90
C ASP A 56 -9.67 -10.47 -2.49
N TYR A 57 -10.61 -10.34 -1.54
CA TYR A 57 -11.75 -11.24 -1.46
C TYR A 57 -12.87 -10.66 -2.34
N PHE A 58 -12.60 -10.51 -3.64
CA PHE A 58 -13.70 -10.44 -4.59
C PHE A 58 -14.35 -11.82 -4.65
N ALA A 59 -15.65 -11.80 -4.35
CA ALA A 59 -16.56 -12.92 -4.19
C ALA A 59 -16.40 -14.03 -5.25
N PRO A 60 -16.68 -15.30 -4.91
CA PRO A 60 -17.03 -16.26 -5.95
C PRO A 60 -18.21 -15.65 -6.73
N ALA A 61 -18.01 -15.45 -8.03
CA ALA A 61 -19.09 -15.10 -8.94
C ALA A 61 -20.21 -16.11 -8.73
N ASP A 62 -21.37 -15.60 -8.34
CA ASP A 62 -22.60 -16.35 -8.17
C ASP A 62 -22.85 -17.21 -9.44
N PRO A 63 -22.82 -18.56 -9.35
CA PRO A 63 -22.93 -19.42 -10.53
C PRO A 63 -24.38 -19.58 -11.04
N GLU A 64 -25.39 -18.98 -10.40
CA GLU A 64 -26.80 -19.21 -10.73
C GLU A 64 -27.37 -18.27 -11.79
N ARG A 65 -26.55 -17.80 -12.73
CA ARG A 65 -27.05 -17.22 -13.99
C ARG A 65 -27.28 -18.31 -15.04
N ASN A 66 -28.16 -19.27 -14.77
CA ASN A 66 -28.80 -20.04 -15.85
C ASN A 66 -30.13 -20.70 -15.43
N VAL A 67 -31.19 -19.90 -15.36
CA VAL A 67 -32.55 -20.41 -15.57
C VAL A 67 -33.33 -19.36 -16.34
N VAL A 68 -33.35 -19.50 -17.67
CA VAL A 68 -34.41 -18.91 -18.49
C VAL A 68 -35.54 -19.95 -18.53
N PRO A 69 -36.75 -19.68 -18.01
CA PRO A 69 -37.86 -20.59 -18.18
C PRO A 69 -38.23 -20.63 -19.66
N LEU A 70 -38.21 -21.83 -20.24
CA LEU A 70 -38.77 -22.06 -21.57
C LEU A 70 -40.30 -22.09 -21.43
N HIS A 71 -40.96 -21.01 -21.84
CA HIS A 71 -42.38 -21.02 -22.24
C HIS A 71 -42.53 -20.14 -23.48
#